data_AF-A0A532ANX7-F1
#
_entry.id   AF-A0A532ANX7-F1
#
_cell.length_a   1.000
_cell.length_b   1.000
_cell.length_c   1.000
_cell.angle_alpha   90.00
_cell.angle_beta   90.00
_cell.angle_gamma   90.00
#
_symmetry.space_group_name_H-M   'P 1'
#
loop_
_entity.id
_entity.type
_entity.pdbx_description
1 polymer ?
#
loop_
_entity_poly.entity_id
_entity_poly.type
_entity_poly.pdbx_seq_one_letter_code
_entity_poly.pdbx_strand_id
1 'polypeptide(L)'
;IRTSEREEAGAAGAAMIAAVCVGQYASMDDCVSEWVTPLLRAAEPSDRKLAAAYEAIAPSYALAHEALRPVWRSMAASRQTDVN
;
A
#
# COMPACT_ATOMS: atom_id res chain seq x y z
N ILE A 1 9.18 5.11 -8.58
CA ILE A 1 8.56 4.94 -7.23
C ILE A 1 9.31 5.85 -6.25
N ARG A 2 8.69 6.39 -5.21
CA ARG A 2 9.38 7.15 -4.15
C ARG A 2 9.11 6.48 -2.82
N THR A 3 10.17 6.14 -2.11
CA THR A 3 10.09 5.57 -0.76
C THR A 3 10.26 6.69 0.27
N SER A 4 9.58 6.53 1.41
CA SER A 4 9.71 7.43 2.55
C SER A 4 10.68 6.81 3.56
N GLU A 5 11.52 7.63 4.19
CA GLU A 5 12.38 7.19 5.30
C GLU A 5 11.64 7.14 6.65
N ARG A 6 10.39 7.60 6.71
CA ARG A 6 9.59 7.50 7.94
C ARG A 6 9.10 6.07 8.16
N GLU A 7 9.52 5.48 9.27
CA GLU A 7 8.99 4.22 9.77
C GLU A 7 7.50 4.35 10.15
N GLU A 8 7.12 5.45 10.81
CA GLU A 8 5.76 5.68 11.35
C GLU A 8 4.92 6.63 10.48
N ALA A 9 4.81 6.35 9.17
CA ALA A 9 4.06 7.20 8.25
C ALA A 9 2.57 7.36 8.62
N GLY A 10 1.96 6.34 9.23
CA GLY A 10 0.56 6.39 9.69
C GLY A 10 0.33 7.36 10.85
N ALA A 11 1.20 7.33 11.85
CA ALA A 11 1.13 8.24 12.99
C ALA A 11 1.38 9.70 12.57
N ALA A 12 2.33 9.93 11.65
CA ALA A 12 2.56 11.25 11.08
C ALA A 12 1.30 11.79 10.39
N GLY A 13 0.60 10.97 9.60
CA GLY A 13 -0.66 11.36 8.95
C GLY A 13 -1.76 11.74 9.95
N ALA A 14 -1.91 10.99 11.04
CA ALA A 14 -2.87 11.31 12.09
C ALA A 14 -2.55 12.66 12.76
N ALA A 15 -1.27 12.93 13.04
CA ALA A 15 -0.83 14.20 13.60
C ALA A 15 -1.07 15.38 12.64
N MET A 16 -0.87 15.20 11.34
CA MET A 16 -1.14 16.24 10.33
C MET A 16 -2.62 16.63 10.30
N ILE A 17 -3.52 15.65 10.34
CA ILE A 17 -4.98 15.91 10.39
C ILE A 17 -5.31 16.71 11.65
N ALA A 18 -4.79 16.29 12.81
CA ALA A 18 -5.01 17.01 14.06
C ALA A 18 -4.49 18.46 13.99
N ALA A 19 -3.30 18.67 13.41
CA ALA A 19 -2.67 19.98 13.31
C ALA A 19 -3.45 20.94 12.41
N VAL A 20 -4.04 20.46 11.30
CA VAL A 20 -4.94 21.26 10.47
C VAL A 20 -6.25 21.55 11.21
N CYS A 21 -6.84 20.56 11.88
CA CYS A 21 -8.10 20.74 12.60
C CYS A 21 -8.04 21.78 13.73
N VAL A 22 -6.90 21.87 14.43
CA VAL A 22 -6.69 22.88 15.49
C VAL A 22 -6.19 24.23 14.95
N GLY A 23 -6.03 24.37 13.62
CA GLY A 23 -5.56 25.59 12.97
C GLY A 23 -4.07 25.86 13.12
N GLN A 24 -3.27 24.88 13.57
CA GLN A 24 -1.82 24.99 13.63
C GLN A 24 -1.20 25.07 12.22
N TYR A 25 -1.82 24.41 11.25
CA TYR A 25 -1.53 24.54 9.82
C TYR A 25 -2.78 24.98 9.07
N ALA A 26 -2.59 25.80 8.04
CA ALA A 26 -3.69 26.30 7.23
C ALA A 26 -4.23 25.24 6.25
N SER A 27 -3.37 24.31 5.82
CA SER A 27 -3.73 23.26 4.88
C SER A 27 -2.92 21.98 5.10
N MET A 28 -3.41 20.88 4.51
CA MET A 28 -2.67 19.62 4.48
C MET A 28 -1.40 19.73 3.62
N ASP A 29 -1.39 20.59 2.60
CA ASP A 29 -0.21 20.81 1.75
C ASP A 29 0.93 21.43 2.56
N ASP A 30 0.63 22.34 3.48
CA ASP A 30 1.64 22.91 4.39
C ASP A 30 2.27 21.80 5.25
N CYS A 31 1.44 20.93 5.84
CA CYS A 31 1.89 19.75 6.58
C CYS A 31 2.75 18.81 5.71
N VAL A 32 2.36 18.57 4.45
CA VAL A 32 3.11 17.69 3.52
C VAL A 32 4.46 18.29 3.17
N SER A 33 4.53 19.61 2.97
CA SER A 33 5.76 20.30 2.63
C SER A 33 6.80 20.18 3.74
N GLU A 34 6.37 20.21 5.00
CA GLU A 34 7.25 20.20 6.15
C GLU A 34 7.53 18.78 6.67
N TRP A 35 6.51 17.93 6.73
CA TRP A 35 6.61 16.64 7.44
C TRP A 35 6.77 15.45 6.50
N VAL A 36 6.43 15.56 5.21
CA VAL A 36 6.47 14.43 4.28
C VAL A 36 7.58 14.61 3.27
N THR A 37 7.54 15.72 2.52
CA THR A 37 8.43 15.99 1.39
C THR A 37 9.92 15.87 1.72
N PRO A 38 10.42 16.36 2.88
CA PRO A 38 11.84 16.26 3.23
C PRO A 38 12.31 14.83 3.48
N LEU A 39 11.40 13.91 3.76
CA LEU A 39 11.68 12.51 4.10
C LEU A 39 11.43 11.57 2.93
N LEU A 40 11.02 12.11 1.77
CA LEU A 40 10.92 11.37 0.53
C LEU A 40 12.31 11.21 -0.08
N ARG A 41 12.70 9.97 -0.36
CA ARG A 41 13.91 9.69 -1.13
C ARG A 41 13.76 10.13 -2.58
N ALA A 42 14.90 10.20 -3.25
CA ALA A 42 14.96 10.36 -4.69
C ALA A 42 14.04 9.34 -5.39
N ALA A 43 13.37 9.80 -6.45
CA ALA A 43 12.52 8.92 -7.22
C ALA A 43 13.36 7.85 -7.91
N GLU A 44 13.07 6.59 -7.60
CA GLU A 44 13.67 5.46 -8.27
C GLU A 44 12.97 5.26 -9.63
N PRO A 45 13.72 5.22 -10.74
CA PRO A 45 13.16 4.94 -12.05
C PRO A 45 12.70 3.49 -12.12
N SER A 46 11.54 3.24 -12.72
CA SER A 46 11.12 1.87 -13.02
C SER A 46 12.00 1.29 -14.13
N ASP A 47 12.48 0.07 -13.95
CA ASP A 47 13.11 -0.67 -15.04
C ASP A 47 12.03 -1.04 -16.07
N ARG A 48 12.13 -0.46 -17.27
CA ARG A 48 11.16 -0.65 -18.35
C ARG A 48 11.07 -2.10 -18.82
N LYS A 49 12.17 -2.86 -18.79
CA LYS A 49 12.15 -4.28 -19.19
C LYS A 49 11.41 -5.11 -18.16
N LEU A 50 11.65 -4.83 -16.88
CA LEU A 50 10.97 -5.51 -15.78
C LEU A 50 9.48 -5.15 -15.75
N ALA A 51 9.13 -3.88 -15.99
CA ALA A 51 7.75 -3.43 -16.08
C ALA A 51 6.98 -4.16 -17.20
N ALA A 52 7.57 -4.26 -18.40
CA ALA A 52 6.96 -5.00 -19.51
C ALA A 52 6.79 -6.50 -19.21
N ALA A 53 7.76 -7.11 -18.53
CA ALA A 53 7.66 -8.50 -18.10
C ALA A 53 6.51 -8.70 -17.09
N TYR A 54 6.39 -7.82 -16.10
CA TYR A 54 5.30 -7.88 -15.11
C TYR A 54 3.93 -7.62 -15.73
N GLU A 55 3.82 -6.66 -16.66
CA GLU A 55 2.58 -6.37 -17.40
C GLU A 55 2.08 -7.62 -18.14
N ALA A 56 2.99 -8.39 -18.74
CA ALA A 56 2.64 -9.61 -19.46
C ALA A 56 2.16 -10.75 -18.53
N ILE A 57 2.71 -10.89 -17.33
CA ILE A 57 2.39 -12.01 -16.43
C ILE A 57 1.29 -11.71 -15.41
N ALA A 58 1.03 -10.44 -15.11
CA ALA A 58 0.04 -10.02 -14.12
C ALA A 58 -1.38 -10.58 -14.40
N PRO A 59 -1.88 -10.63 -15.65
CA PRO A 59 -3.18 -11.23 -15.94
C PRO A 59 -3.25 -12.72 -15.60
N SER A 60 -2.18 -13.48 -15.87
CA SER A 60 -2.11 -14.91 -15.54
C SER A 60 -2.10 -15.15 -14.03
N TYR A 61 -1.37 -14.32 -13.28
CA TYR A 61 -1.40 -14.35 -11.83
C TYR A 61 -2.81 -14.06 -11.28
N ALA A 62 -3.48 -13.01 -11.79
CA ALA A 62 -4.83 -12.65 -11.37
C ALA A 62 -5.84 -13.77 -11.67
N LEU A 63 -5.75 -14.39 -12.84
CA LEU A 63 -6.57 -15.54 -13.21
C LEU A 63 -6.37 -16.71 -12.25
N ALA A 64 -5.11 -17.05 -11.95
CA ALA A 64 -4.80 -18.13 -11.01
C ALA A 64 -5.32 -17.82 -9.60
N HIS A 65 -5.17 -16.59 -9.12
CA HIS A 65 -5.68 -16.16 -7.83
C HIS A 65 -7.21 -16.29 -7.73
N GLU A 66 -7.96 -15.85 -8.74
CA GLU A 66 -9.42 -15.99 -8.75
C GLU A 66 -9.86 -17.46 -8.89
N ALA A 67 -9.19 -18.25 -9.72
CA ALA A 67 -9.51 -19.67 -9.90
C ALA A 67 -9.27 -20.51 -8.63
N LEU A 68 -8.26 -20.16 -7.84
CA LEU A 68 -7.94 -20.86 -6.59
C LEU A 68 -8.83 -20.45 -5.40
N ARG A 69 -9.45 -19.26 -5.46
CA ARG A 69 -10.33 -18.75 -4.40
C ARG A 69 -11.43 -19.73 -3.95
N PRO A 70 -12.22 -20.38 -4.84
CA PRO A 70 -13.21 -21.37 -4.41
C PRO A 70 -12.58 -22.61 -3.76
N VAL A 71 -11.40 -23.05 -4.22
CA VAL A 71 -10.68 -24.19 -3.64
C VAL A 71 -10.27 -23.89 -2.20
N TRP A 72 -9.68 -22.71 -1.95
CA TRP A 72 -9.31 -22.30 -0.60
C TRP A 72 -10.52 -22.18 0.33
N ARG A 73 -11.66 -21.68 -0.16
CA ARG A 73 -12.91 -21.63 0.61
C ARG A 73 -13.40 -23.02 0.97
N SER A 74 -13.35 -23.97 0.04
CA SER A 74 -13.72 -25.37 0.30
C SER A 74 -12.80 -26.00 1.36
N MET A 75 -11.49 -25.81 1.25
CA MET A 75 -10.52 -26.30 2.24
C MET A 75 -10.77 -25.71 3.64
N ALA A 76 -11.09 -24.42 3.72
CA ALA A 76 -11.41 -23.76 4.98
C ALA A 76 -12.70 -24.30 5.62
N ALA A 77 -13.71 -24.61 4.80
CA ALA A 77 -14.98 -25.19 5.25
C ALA A 77 -14.81 -26.65 5.73
N SER A 78 -14.01 -27.46 5.03
CA SER A 78 -13.70 -28.84 5.47
C SER A 78 -12.99 -28.85 6.82
N ARG A 79 -12.01 -27.95 7.03
CA ARG A 79 -11.30 -27.82 8.32
C ARG A 79 -12.22 -27.45 9.49
N GLN A 80 -13.31 -26.72 9.24
CA GLN A 80 -14.30 -26.37 10.27
C GLN A 80 -15.26 -27.53 10.57
N THR A 81 -15.41 -28.47 9.64
CA THR A 81 -16.31 -29.62 9.78
C THR A 81 -15.67 -30.74 10.60
N ASP A 82 -14.33 -30.86 10.59
CA ASP A 82 -13.57 -31.84 11.37
C ASP A 82 -13.48 -31.53 12.89
N VAL A 83 -14.08 -30.43 13.36
CA VAL A 83 -14.05 -29.98 14.78
C VAL A 83 -15.44 -30.10 15.45
N ASN A 84 -16.31 -30.95 14.93
CA ASN A 84 -17.60 -31.32 15.53
C ASN A 84 -17.76 -32.84 15.56
#